data_AF-A0A090X6M6-F1
#
_entry.id   AF-A0A090X6M6-F1
#
_cell.length_a   1.000
_cell.length_b   1.000
_cell.length_c   1.000
_cell.angle_alpha   90.00
_cell.angle_beta   90.00
_cell.angle_gamma   90.00
#
_symmetry.space_group_name_H-M   'P 1'
#
loop_
_entity.id
_entity.type
_entity.pdbx_description
1 polymer ?
#
loop_
_entity_poly.entity_id
_entity_poly.type
_entity_poly.pdbx_seq_one_letter_code
_entity_poly.pdbx_strand_id
1 'polypeptide(L)'
;MGGRRRILLLERLLPITNKFSVHLLGNGMPSFYTAHLTNDMYFTLGLSGWTANDWTQSSQLELLAPRALVPATTMQSIYLELRNTWFASETDLAKNLNLDVTTVNKSMETFAQAGKVIYDLKNKVYRVRELKRDGIDIESLRFSSETDKDAYRLMEQGAVANLKITEQNGKVLLTATVSNNYNTVVLIDKDLKITDAKCNCNEFYKNKMTKGPCAHILATRITFDKK
;
A
#
# COMPACT_ATOMS: atom_id res chain seq x y z
N MET A 1 -3.75 4.46 -28.27
CA MET A 1 -2.46 5.01 -28.76
C MET A 1 -1.95 6.14 -27.85
N GLY A 2 -1.47 5.85 -26.62
CA GLY A 2 -1.22 6.91 -25.62
C GLY A 2 0.21 7.01 -25.04
N GLY A 3 1.00 5.93 -25.07
CA GLY A 3 2.32 5.89 -24.40
C GLY A 3 3.49 6.39 -25.26
N ARG A 4 3.55 6.01 -26.55
CA ARG A 4 4.70 6.33 -27.44
C ARG A 4 4.96 7.83 -27.58
N ARG A 5 3.91 8.65 -27.70
CA ARG A 5 4.06 10.11 -27.85
C ARG A 5 4.57 10.78 -26.57
N ARG A 6 4.34 10.18 -25.40
CA ARG A 6 4.86 10.67 -24.11
C ARG A 6 6.35 10.38 -23.92
N ILE A 7 6.91 9.39 -24.62
CA ILE A 7 8.36 9.13 -24.63
C ILE A 7 9.14 10.30 -25.25
N LEU A 8 8.51 11.05 -26.18
CA LEU A 8 9.11 12.25 -26.78
C LEU A 8 9.45 13.34 -25.73
N LEU A 9 8.93 13.27 -24.50
CA LEU A 9 9.40 14.13 -23.41
C LEU A 9 10.91 13.99 -23.13
N LEU A 10 11.50 12.83 -23.46
CA LEU A 10 12.93 12.57 -23.30
C LEU A 10 13.78 13.15 -24.44
N GLU A 11 13.18 13.64 -25.53
CA GLU A 11 13.89 14.13 -26.71
C GLU A 11 14.88 15.25 -26.35
N ARG A 12 14.47 16.17 -25.47
CA ARG A 12 15.31 17.28 -25.00
C ARG A 12 16.50 16.84 -24.14
N LEU A 13 16.47 15.62 -23.61
CA LEU A 13 17.56 15.07 -22.82
C LEU A 13 18.60 14.33 -23.68
N LEU A 14 18.27 13.97 -24.93
CA LEU A 14 19.19 13.23 -25.82
C LEU A 14 20.59 13.87 -25.93
N PRO A 15 20.74 15.20 -26.10
CA PRO A 15 22.06 15.80 -26.29
C PRO A 15 22.98 15.72 -25.07
N ILE A 16 22.40 15.57 -23.87
CA ILE A 16 23.12 15.59 -22.59
C ILE A 16 23.12 14.22 -21.91
N THR A 17 22.59 13.19 -22.56
CA THR A 17 22.43 11.84 -22.01
C THR A 17 23.40 10.86 -22.68
N ASN A 18 24.16 10.13 -21.87
CA ASN A 18 25.10 9.11 -22.37
C ASN A 18 24.39 7.79 -22.71
N LYS A 19 23.38 7.41 -21.91
CA LYS A 19 22.59 6.19 -22.10
C LYS A 19 21.21 6.31 -21.45
N PHE A 20 20.27 5.48 -21.91
CA PHE A 20 18.98 5.29 -21.26
C PHE A 20 18.87 3.86 -20.72
N SER A 21 18.38 3.72 -19.49
CA SER A 21 17.97 2.43 -18.92
C SER A 21 16.45 2.36 -18.86
N VAL A 22 15.88 1.31 -19.43
CA VAL A 22 14.44 1.11 -19.48
C VAL A 22 14.07 -0.06 -18.57
N HIS A 23 13.17 0.18 -17.63
CA HIS A 23 12.61 -0.83 -16.75
C HIS A 23 11.15 -1.07 -17.15
N LEU A 24 10.86 -2.31 -17.56
CA LEU A 24 9.52 -2.76 -17.94
C LEU A 24 9.03 -3.75 -16.90
N LEU A 25 7.91 -3.45 -16.25
CA LEU A 25 7.32 -4.29 -15.19
C LEU A 25 6.31 -5.32 -15.71
N GLY A 26 6.18 -5.47 -17.03
CA GLY A 26 5.23 -6.37 -17.68
C GLY A 26 4.16 -5.65 -18.50
N ASN A 27 3.22 -6.42 -19.05
CA ASN A 27 2.18 -5.88 -19.92
C ASN A 27 1.17 -5.04 -19.13
N GLY A 28 0.85 -3.83 -19.62
CA GLY A 28 -0.09 -2.90 -18.97
C GLY A 28 0.43 -2.20 -17.70
N MET A 29 1.63 -2.57 -17.22
CA MET A 29 2.27 -1.98 -16.04
C MET A 29 3.03 -0.69 -16.41
N PRO A 30 3.34 0.18 -15.43
CA PRO A 30 4.18 1.35 -15.67
C PRO A 30 5.55 0.97 -16.24
N SER A 31 6.06 1.82 -17.12
CA SER A 31 7.44 1.76 -17.62
C SER A 31 8.25 2.93 -17.08
N PHE A 32 9.50 2.66 -16.72
CA PHE A 32 10.42 3.68 -16.20
C PHE A 32 11.60 3.85 -17.14
N TYR A 33 11.90 5.09 -17.49
CA TYR A 33 13.01 5.47 -18.34
C TYR A 33 13.98 6.32 -17.52
N THR A 34 15.18 5.82 -17.30
CA THR A 34 16.23 6.55 -16.59
C THR A 34 17.25 7.05 -17.60
N ALA A 35 17.32 8.37 -17.78
CA ALA A 35 18.35 9.06 -18.55
C ALA A 35 19.59 9.25 -17.67
N HIS A 36 20.74 8.75 -18.12
CA HIS A 36 22.04 8.92 -17.47
C HIS A 36 22.70 10.16 -18.07
N LEU A 37 22.52 11.30 -17.42
CA LEU A 37 23.01 12.59 -17.89
C LEU A 37 24.54 12.67 -17.70
N THR A 38 25.15 13.64 -18.36
CA THR A 38 26.53 14.06 -18.08
C THR A 38 26.64 14.59 -16.65
N ASN A 39 27.79 14.38 -16.00
CA ASN A 39 28.09 14.78 -14.60
C ASN A 39 27.35 13.99 -13.51
N ASP A 40 27.19 12.67 -13.69
CA ASP A 40 26.61 11.76 -12.67
C ASP A 40 25.20 12.15 -12.20
N MET A 41 24.45 12.87 -13.04
CA MET A 41 23.05 13.19 -12.82
C MET A 41 22.14 12.16 -13.49
N TYR A 42 20.99 11.90 -12.85
CA TYR A 42 20.01 10.95 -13.36
C TYR A 42 18.63 11.58 -13.40
N PHE A 43 17.93 11.37 -14.49
CA PHE A 43 16.54 11.76 -14.63
C PHE A 43 15.69 10.51 -14.88
N THR A 44 14.73 10.26 -14.01
CA THR A 44 13.82 9.10 -14.11
C THR A 44 12.42 9.57 -14.48
N LEU A 45 11.94 9.12 -15.64
CA LEU A 45 10.57 9.32 -16.11
C LEU A 45 9.75 8.05 -15.93
N GLY A 46 8.71 8.11 -15.10
CA GLY A 46 7.69 7.06 -15.02
C GLY A 46 6.52 7.34 -15.96
N LEU A 47 6.19 6.41 -16.85
CA LEU A 47 5.03 6.47 -17.72
C LEU A 47 4.08 5.33 -17.38
N SER A 48 2.83 5.64 -17.04
CA SER A 48 1.77 4.66 -16.86
C SER A 48 0.72 4.75 -17.98
N GLY A 49 0.15 3.59 -18.32
CA GLY A 49 -0.91 3.46 -19.32
C GLY A 49 -2.28 3.98 -18.86
N TRP A 50 -2.44 4.22 -17.55
CA TRP A 50 -3.66 4.76 -16.96
C TRP A 50 -3.74 6.27 -17.23
N THR A 51 -4.55 6.67 -18.22
CA THR A 51 -4.86 8.08 -18.47
C THR A 51 -6.24 8.41 -17.94
N ALA A 52 -6.31 9.58 -17.28
CA ALA A 52 -7.46 10.28 -16.72
C ALA A 52 -7.90 9.84 -15.30
N ASN A 53 -7.40 10.60 -14.32
CA ASN A 53 -8.23 11.29 -13.34
C ASN A 53 -8.95 10.49 -12.26
N ASP A 54 -8.23 9.67 -11.49
CA ASP A 54 -8.69 9.20 -10.17
C ASP A 54 -7.54 9.11 -9.14
N TRP A 55 -6.57 10.03 -9.21
CA TRP A 55 -5.46 10.07 -8.25
C TRP A 55 -5.88 10.67 -6.88
N THR A 56 -7.06 11.29 -6.80
CA THR A 56 -7.50 12.06 -5.63
C THR A 56 -8.50 11.33 -4.73
N GLN A 57 -9.16 10.29 -5.22
CA GLN A 57 -9.89 9.39 -4.33
C GLN A 57 -8.95 8.25 -3.99
N SER A 58 -8.40 8.28 -2.78
CA SER A 58 -7.84 7.09 -2.11
C SER A 58 -8.73 5.91 -2.46
N SER A 59 -8.29 5.06 -3.39
CA SER A 59 -9.22 4.11 -3.99
C SER A 59 -9.65 3.18 -2.86
N GLN A 60 -10.94 3.11 -2.56
CA GLN A 60 -11.48 2.15 -1.58
C GLN A 60 -11.17 0.70 -1.97
N LEU A 61 -10.63 0.48 -3.18
CA LEU A 61 -9.97 -0.74 -3.63
C LEU A 61 -8.75 -1.13 -2.76
N GLU A 62 -8.06 -0.17 -2.14
CA GLU A 62 -6.99 -0.43 -1.16
C GLU A 62 -7.54 -1.15 0.09
N LEU A 63 -8.80 -0.92 0.46
CA LEU A 63 -9.45 -1.63 1.56
C LEU A 63 -9.74 -3.11 1.23
N LEU A 64 -9.64 -3.50 -0.05
CA LEU A 64 -9.81 -4.89 -0.49
C LEU A 64 -8.49 -5.69 -0.49
N ALA A 65 -7.35 -5.02 -0.32
CA ALA A 65 -6.02 -5.64 -0.31
C ALA A 65 -5.72 -6.35 1.04
N PRO A 66 -4.78 -7.31 1.06
CA PRO A 66 -4.34 -7.99 2.29
C PRO A 66 -3.86 -7.00 3.36
N ARG A 67 -4.33 -7.13 4.60
CA ARG A 67 -4.09 -6.16 5.69
C ARG A 67 -2.96 -6.63 6.59
N ALA A 68 -1.75 -6.75 6.06
CA ALA A 68 -0.58 -7.02 6.90
C ALA A 68 -0.04 -5.73 7.53
N LEU A 69 -0.68 -5.29 8.62
CA LEU A 69 -0.34 -4.06 9.33
C LEU A 69 0.94 -4.22 10.16
N VAL A 70 1.92 -3.36 9.90
CA VAL A 70 3.11 -3.23 10.75
C VAL A 70 2.76 -2.42 12.02
N PRO A 71 3.29 -2.76 13.21
CA PRO A 71 3.11 -1.95 14.41
C PRO A 71 3.64 -0.52 14.25
N ALA A 72 2.99 0.47 14.88
CA ALA A 72 3.39 1.89 14.82
C ALA A 72 4.82 2.10 15.33
N THR A 73 5.14 1.42 16.43
CA THR A 73 6.46 1.44 17.06
C THR A 73 7.54 0.91 16.12
N THR A 74 7.28 -0.19 15.42
CA THR A 74 8.19 -0.76 14.42
C THR A 74 8.36 0.19 13.24
N MET A 75 7.27 0.77 12.70
CA MET A 75 7.35 1.77 11.64
C MET A 75 8.19 2.97 12.08
N GLN A 76 7.99 3.46 13.30
CA GLN A 76 8.76 4.58 13.86
C GLN A 76 10.25 4.25 13.94
N SER A 77 10.63 3.07 14.43
CA SER A 77 12.04 2.65 14.48
C SER A 77 12.66 2.57 13.08
N ILE A 78 11.95 2.00 12.10
CA ILE A 78 12.41 1.94 10.70
C ILE A 78 12.61 3.34 10.13
N TYR A 79 11.67 4.25 10.38
CA TYR A 79 11.73 5.61 9.88
C TYR A 79 12.88 6.40 10.51
N LEU A 80 13.09 6.28 11.83
CA LEU A 80 14.20 6.94 12.53
C LEU A 80 15.56 6.43 12.06
N GLU A 81 15.70 5.12 11.84
CA GLU A 81 16.94 4.54 11.31
C GLU A 81 17.23 5.08 9.90
N LEU A 82 16.24 5.10 9.01
CA LEU A 82 16.39 5.67 7.66
C LEU A 82 16.69 7.18 7.71
N ARG A 83 16.18 7.91 8.71
CA ARG A 83 16.46 9.33 8.91
C ARG A 83 17.89 9.60 9.37
N ASN A 84 18.48 8.67 10.12
CA ASN A 84 19.87 8.76 10.56
C ASN A 84 20.84 8.54 9.39
N THR A 85 20.59 7.53 8.55
CA THR A 85 21.45 7.19 7.41
C THR A 85 21.11 7.98 6.14
N TRP A 86 19.94 8.62 6.09
CA TRP A 86 19.33 9.33 4.95
C TRP A 86 18.94 8.45 3.75
N PHE A 87 19.64 7.34 3.54
CA PHE A 87 19.35 6.35 2.53
C PHE A 87 19.78 4.95 2.98
N ALA A 88 18.98 3.94 2.63
CA ALA A 88 19.30 2.53 2.91
C ALA A 88 18.48 1.60 2.01
N SER A 89 18.99 0.38 1.75
CA SER A 89 18.20 -0.68 1.13
C SER A 89 17.26 -1.33 2.15
N GLU A 90 16.21 -2.00 1.69
CA GLU A 90 15.34 -2.81 2.53
C GLU A 90 16.12 -3.90 3.30
N THR A 91 17.16 -4.46 2.67
CA THR A 91 17.99 -5.50 3.29
C THR A 91 18.91 -4.96 4.39
N ASP A 92 19.41 -3.74 4.25
CA ASP A 92 20.28 -3.12 5.26
C ASP A 92 19.48 -2.72 6.48
N LEU A 93 18.29 -2.13 6.28
CA LEU A 93 17.38 -1.80 7.37
C LEU A 93 16.88 -3.03 8.12
N ALA A 94 16.54 -4.09 7.38
CA ALA A 94 16.15 -5.37 7.98
C ALA A 94 17.27 -5.94 8.87
N LYS A 95 18.52 -5.89 8.41
CA LYS A 95 19.69 -6.33 9.20
C LYS A 95 19.93 -5.45 10.42
N ASN A 96 19.95 -4.12 10.26
CA ASN A 96 20.25 -3.19 11.35
C ASN A 96 19.21 -3.26 12.47
N LEU A 97 17.94 -3.44 12.12
CA LEU A 97 16.83 -3.45 13.08
C LEU A 97 16.43 -4.86 13.51
N ASN A 98 17.10 -5.90 12.99
CA ASN A 98 16.76 -7.31 13.19
C ASN A 98 15.27 -7.61 12.89
N LEU A 99 14.79 -7.10 11.74
CA LEU A 99 13.42 -7.25 11.26
C LEU A 99 13.39 -8.10 10.00
N ASP A 100 12.22 -8.67 9.71
CA ASP A 100 12.00 -9.34 8.43
C ASP A 100 11.90 -8.33 7.27
N VAL A 101 12.46 -8.68 6.12
CA VAL A 101 12.49 -7.82 4.92
C VAL A 101 11.08 -7.48 4.44
N THR A 102 10.11 -8.40 4.60
CA THR A 102 8.72 -8.10 4.20
C THR A 102 8.09 -7.01 5.06
N THR A 103 8.47 -6.94 6.35
CA THR A 103 7.99 -5.91 7.28
C THR A 103 8.57 -4.54 6.93
N VAL A 104 9.85 -4.49 6.56
CA VAL A 104 10.50 -3.26 6.10
C VAL A 104 9.88 -2.76 4.79
N ASN A 105 9.69 -3.65 3.80
CA ASN A 105 9.08 -3.28 2.52
C ASN A 105 7.67 -2.72 2.69
N LYS A 106 6.82 -3.38 3.48
CA LYS A 106 5.47 -2.86 3.79
C LYS A 106 5.50 -1.47 4.42
N SER A 107 6.41 -1.25 5.38
CA SER A 107 6.57 0.06 6.01
C SER A 107 7.02 1.12 4.99
N MET A 108 7.94 0.77 4.08
CA MET A 108 8.39 1.68 3.03
C MET A 108 7.31 2.01 2.00
N GLU A 109 6.44 1.06 1.64
CA GLU A 109 5.28 1.30 0.80
C GLU A 109 4.35 2.35 1.44
N THR A 110 4.03 2.17 2.74
CA THR A 110 3.23 3.14 3.51
C THR A 110 3.90 4.53 3.54
N PHE A 111 5.20 4.60 3.78
CA PHE A 111 5.93 5.87 3.77
C PHE A 111 6.02 6.53 2.39
N ALA A 112 6.11 5.73 1.32
CA ALA A 112 6.11 6.23 -0.05
C ALA A 112 4.74 6.81 -0.44
N GLN A 113 3.65 6.12 -0.09
CA GLN A 113 2.28 6.63 -0.25
C GLN A 113 2.06 7.94 0.52
N ALA A 114 2.62 8.02 1.74
CA ALA A 114 2.58 9.23 2.56
C ALA A 114 3.49 10.37 2.07
N GLY A 115 4.29 10.14 1.02
CA GLY A 115 5.23 11.13 0.49
C GLY A 115 6.36 11.48 1.47
N LYS A 116 6.83 10.50 2.24
CA LYS A 116 7.91 10.64 3.24
C LYS A 116 9.22 10.00 2.81
N VAL A 117 9.13 9.00 1.94
CA VAL A 117 10.26 8.27 1.39
C VAL A 117 10.09 8.16 -0.12
N ILE A 118 11.19 8.17 -0.86
CA ILE A 118 11.21 7.88 -2.29
C ILE A 118 12.16 6.72 -2.55
N TYR A 119 11.79 5.84 -3.48
CA TYR A 119 12.68 4.77 -3.92
C TYR A 119 13.55 5.25 -5.09
N ASP A 120 14.86 5.14 -4.92
CA ASP A 120 15.86 5.44 -5.94
C ASP A 120 16.12 4.18 -6.77
N LEU A 121 15.51 4.10 -7.97
CA LEU A 121 15.64 2.94 -8.85
C LEU A 121 17.09 2.66 -9.28
N LYS A 122 17.95 3.69 -9.36
CA LYS A 122 19.33 3.51 -9.82
C LYS A 122 20.13 2.79 -8.76
N ASN A 123 20.11 3.32 -7.54
CA ASN A 123 20.93 2.82 -6.44
C ASN A 123 20.23 1.69 -5.65
N LYS A 124 18.95 1.42 -5.94
CA LYS A 124 18.10 0.42 -5.27
C LYS A 124 18.04 0.65 -3.75
N VAL A 125 17.81 1.91 -3.38
CA VAL A 125 17.72 2.33 -1.99
C VAL A 125 16.50 3.22 -1.78
N TYR A 126 15.96 3.18 -0.59
CA TYR A 126 15.00 4.15 -0.11
C TYR A 126 15.73 5.40 0.38
N ARG A 127 15.17 6.58 0.11
CA ARG A 127 15.70 7.88 0.55
C ARG A 127 14.63 8.65 1.28
N VAL A 128 15.01 9.31 2.38
CA VAL A 128 14.08 10.21 3.08
C VAL A 128 13.77 11.41 2.19
N ARG A 129 12.48 11.72 2.04
CA ARG A 129 11.98 12.88 1.33
C ARG A 129 10.69 13.36 1.99
N GLU A 130 10.82 14.26 2.96
CA GLU A 130 9.66 14.84 3.63
C GLU A 130 9.03 15.97 2.80
N LEU A 131 7.83 15.77 2.26
CA LEU A 131 7.11 16.80 1.50
C LEU A 131 6.37 17.82 2.37
N LYS A 132 6.13 17.52 3.66
CA LYS A 132 5.41 18.39 4.62
C LYS A 132 6.38 18.92 5.69
N ARG A 133 6.19 20.18 6.09
CA ARG A 133 6.95 20.85 7.17
C ARG A 133 6.54 20.38 8.56
N ASP A 134 5.26 20.04 8.76
CA ASP A 134 4.76 19.64 10.08
C ASP A 134 5.11 18.18 10.42
N GLY A 135 5.24 17.92 11.72
CA GLY A 135 5.54 16.59 12.27
C GLY A 135 4.56 15.51 11.83
N ILE A 136 4.99 14.25 11.92
CA ILE A 136 4.27 13.09 11.40
C ILE A 136 3.46 12.45 12.52
N ASP A 137 2.16 12.30 12.31
CA ASP A 137 1.38 11.31 13.05
C ASP A 137 1.56 9.94 12.37
N ILE A 138 2.56 9.19 12.83
CA ILE A 138 2.89 7.84 12.33
C ILE A 138 1.73 6.88 12.57
N GLU A 139 0.91 7.12 13.59
CA GLU A 139 -0.24 6.28 13.90
C GLU A 139 -1.32 6.42 12.81
N SER A 140 -1.55 7.64 12.32
CA SER A 140 -2.45 7.89 11.19
C SER A 140 -2.01 7.20 9.90
N LEU A 141 -0.70 7.05 9.67
CA LEU A 141 -0.16 6.44 8.45
C LEU A 141 -0.45 4.95 8.34
N ARG A 142 -0.78 4.29 9.45
CA ARG A 142 -1.14 2.87 9.47
C ARG A 142 -2.46 2.62 8.77
N PHE A 143 -3.33 3.63 8.70
CA PHE A 143 -4.69 3.51 8.21
C PHE A 143 -4.84 4.21 6.86
N SER A 144 -5.42 3.50 5.89
CA SER A 144 -5.70 4.08 4.56
C SER A 144 -6.97 4.95 4.54
N SER A 145 -7.82 4.87 5.58
CA SER A 145 -9.05 5.66 5.71
C SER A 145 -9.59 5.66 7.15
N GLU A 146 -10.56 6.52 7.46
CA GLU A 146 -11.25 6.50 8.77
C GLU A 146 -11.99 5.17 9.00
N THR A 147 -12.58 4.59 7.94
CA THR A 147 -13.23 3.27 8.00
C THR A 147 -12.26 2.16 8.40
N ASP A 148 -11.00 2.28 7.98
CA ASP A 148 -9.94 1.35 8.35
C ASP A 148 -9.53 1.49 9.81
N LYS A 149 -9.41 2.73 10.28
CA LYS A 149 -9.14 3.05 11.69
C LYS A 149 -10.24 2.49 12.60
N ASP A 150 -11.51 2.68 12.24
CA ASP A 150 -12.64 2.14 12.98
C ASP A 150 -12.64 0.60 13.00
N ALA A 151 -12.35 -0.03 11.85
CA ALA A 151 -12.23 -1.48 11.75
C ALA A 151 -11.14 -2.03 12.67
N TYR A 152 -9.99 -1.35 12.74
CA TYR A 152 -8.90 -1.72 13.62
C TYR A 152 -9.30 -1.58 15.09
N ARG A 153 -9.95 -0.47 15.45
CA ARG A 153 -10.46 -0.26 16.82
C ARG A 153 -11.40 -1.38 17.25
N LEU A 154 -12.33 -1.80 16.38
CA LEU A 154 -13.24 -2.91 16.65
C LEU A 154 -12.51 -4.24 16.86
N MET A 155 -11.46 -4.49 16.07
CA MET A 155 -10.63 -5.69 16.21
C MET A 155 -9.80 -5.66 17.51
N GLU A 156 -9.17 -4.53 17.87
CA GLU A 156 -8.38 -4.41 19.10
C GLU A 156 -9.23 -4.54 20.37
N GLN A 157 -10.47 -4.06 20.33
CA GLN A 157 -11.43 -4.21 21.42
C GLN A 157 -11.95 -5.65 21.56
N GLY A 158 -11.54 -6.58 20.70
CA GLY A 158 -12.05 -7.95 20.70
C GLY A 158 -13.53 -8.05 20.34
N ALA A 159 -14.07 -7.06 19.61
CA ALA A 159 -15.49 -7.02 19.27
C ALA A 159 -15.87 -8.07 18.21
N VAL A 160 -14.89 -8.72 17.57
CA VAL A 160 -15.11 -9.78 16.57
C VAL A 160 -15.17 -11.14 17.26
N ALA A 161 -16.38 -11.70 17.35
CA ALA A 161 -16.65 -13.01 17.92
C ALA A 161 -17.04 -14.05 16.85
N ASN A 162 -16.92 -15.33 17.21
CA ASN A 162 -17.37 -16.47 16.38
C ASN A 162 -16.79 -16.51 14.96
N LEU A 163 -15.52 -16.11 14.77
CA LEU A 163 -14.85 -16.19 13.47
C LEU A 163 -14.73 -17.66 13.03
N LYS A 164 -15.52 -18.05 12.03
CA LYS A 164 -15.42 -19.33 11.33
C LYS A 164 -14.78 -19.13 9.95
N ILE A 165 -13.87 -20.02 9.62
CA ILE A 165 -13.10 -20.01 8.38
C ILE A 165 -13.47 -21.28 7.62
N THR A 166 -13.97 -21.12 6.40
CA THR A 166 -14.30 -22.24 5.51
C THR A 166 -13.58 -22.05 4.19
N GLU A 167 -12.71 -22.99 3.82
CA GLU A 167 -12.02 -22.97 2.54
C GLU A 167 -12.75 -23.87 1.53
N GLN A 168 -13.10 -23.34 0.36
CA GLN A 168 -13.69 -24.11 -0.74
C GLN A 168 -13.15 -23.62 -2.08
N ASN A 169 -12.64 -24.55 -2.91
CA ASN A 169 -12.15 -24.28 -4.27
C ASN A 169 -11.13 -23.11 -4.37
N GLY A 170 -10.29 -22.94 -3.35
CA GLY A 170 -9.30 -21.85 -3.29
C GLY A 170 -9.90 -20.47 -3.01
N LYS A 171 -11.12 -20.40 -2.49
CA LYS A 171 -11.68 -19.20 -1.86
C LYS A 171 -11.85 -19.44 -0.37
N VAL A 172 -11.59 -18.41 0.43
CA VAL A 172 -11.75 -18.44 1.89
C VAL A 172 -13.01 -17.67 2.24
N LEU A 173 -13.98 -18.35 2.85
CA LEU A 173 -15.19 -17.74 3.39
C LEU A 173 -14.99 -17.51 4.90
N LEU A 174 -15.04 -16.24 5.31
CA LEU A 174 -15.04 -15.83 6.70
C LEU A 174 -16.45 -15.48 7.12
N THR A 175 -16.88 -15.99 8.27
CA THR A 175 -18.11 -15.56 8.93
C THR A 175 -17.81 -15.18 10.36
N ALA A 176 -18.34 -14.05 10.81
CA ALA A 176 -18.13 -13.56 12.18
C ALA A 176 -19.31 -12.71 12.63
N THR A 177 -19.36 -12.46 13.95
CA THR A 177 -20.28 -11.51 14.56
C THR A 177 -19.47 -10.40 15.21
N VAL A 178 -19.66 -9.15 14.78
CA VAL A 178 -18.97 -7.97 15.28
C VAL A 178 -19.89 -7.19 16.23
N SER A 179 -19.36 -6.79 17.39
CA SER A 179 -20.08 -6.03 18.43
C SER A 179 -21.40 -6.67 18.85
N ASN A 180 -21.45 -8.01 18.89
CA ASN A 180 -22.58 -8.87 19.27
C ASN A 180 -23.86 -8.76 18.41
N ASN A 181 -23.96 -7.79 17.50
CA ASN A 181 -25.18 -7.54 16.73
C ASN A 181 -24.97 -7.57 15.21
N TYR A 182 -23.73 -7.45 14.73
CA TYR A 182 -23.44 -7.35 13.31
C TYR A 182 -22.90 -8.66 12.72
N ASN A 183 -23.67 -9.33 11.88
CA ASN A 183 -23.23 -10.53 11.19
C ASN A 183 -22.52 -10.15 9.89
N THR A 184 -21.29 -10.61 9.75
CA THR A 184 -20.43 -10.33 8.60
C THR A 184 -20.04 -11.62 7.90
N VAL A 185 -20.12 -11.60 6.58
CA VAL A 185 -19.64 -12.65 5.69
C VAL A 185 -18.63 -12.01 4.73
N VAL A 186 -17.43 -12.58 4.61
CA VAL A 186 -16.37 -12.06 3.74
C VAL A 186 -15.84 -13.20 2.89
N LEU A 187 -15.76 -13.00 1.58
CA LEU A 187 -15.22 -13.96 0.63
C LEU A 187 -13.89 -13.44 0.09
N ILE A 188 -12.85 -14.24 0.27
CA ILE A 188 -11.48 -13.93 -0.13
C ILE A 188 -11.04 -14.89 -1.24
N ASP A 189 -10.32 -14.38 -2.24
CA ASP A 189 -9.75 -15.20 -3.31
C ASP A 189 -8.34 -15.74 -3.01
N LYS A 190 -7.75 -16.43 -3.99
CA LYS A 190 -6.39 -16.97 -3.91
C LYS A 190 -5.31 -15.89 -3.75
N ASP A 191 -5.60 -14.67 -4.20
CA ASP A 191 -4.72 -13.50 -4.09
C ASP A 191 -4.92 -12.75 -2.77
N LEU A 192 -5.67 -13.35 -1.82
CA LEU A 192 -5.98 -12.79 -0.52
C LEU A 192 -6.76 -11.46 -0.59
N LYS A 193 -7.49 -11.21 -1.70
CA LYS A 193 -8.33 -10.02 -1.87
C LYS A 193 -9.78 -10.32 -1.53
N ILE A 194 -10.47 -9.33 -0.96
CA ILE A 194 -11.92 -9.41 -0.73
C ILE A 194 -12.62 -9.31 -2.10
N THR A 195 -13.36 -10.35 -2.48
CA THR A 195 -14.12 -10.42 -3.74
C THR A 195 -15.61 -10.16 -3.55
N ASP A 196 -16.16 -10.56 -2.41
CA ASP A 196 -17.54 -10.29 -2.02
C ASP A 196 -17.65 -10.21 -0.50
N ALA A 197 -18.62 -9.45 0.00
CA ALA A 197 -18.89 -9.37 1.43
C ALA A 197 -20.34 -8.96 1.70
N LYS A 198 -20.84 -9.38 2.87
CA LYS A 198 -22.17 -9.02 3.38
C LYS A 198 -22.09 -8.59 4.83
N CYS A 199 -22.83 -7.54 5.18
CA CYS A 199 -23.01 -7.11 6.55
C CYS A 199 -24.46 -6.63 6.75
N ASN A 200 -24.99 -6.77 7.95
CA ASN A 200 -26.32 -6.26 8.33
C ASN A 200 -26.29 -4.83 8.92
N CYS A 201 -25.18 -4.08 8.77
CA CYS A 201 -25.11 -2.70 9.25
C CYS A 201 -25.78 -1.71 8.28
N ASN A 202 -26.18 -0.55 8.80
CA ASN A 202 -26.83 0.51 8.01
C ASN A 202 -25.98 0.99 6.82
N GLU A 203 -24.66 1.08 7.01
CA GLU A 203 -23.72 1.52 5.97
C GLU A 203 -23.73 0.57 4.76
N PHE A 204 -23.71 -0.75 5.04
CA PHE A 204 -23.82 -1.78 4.00
C PHE A 204 -25.22 -1.83 3.39
N TYR A 205 -26.28 -1.57 4.16
CA TYR A 205 -27.62 -1.53 3.61
C TYR A 205 -27.78 -0.38 2.59
N LYS A 206 -27.22 0.79 2.88
CA LYS A 206 -27.28 1.97 2.01
C LYS A 206 -26.38 1.86 0.78
N ASN A 207 -25.13 1.42 0.98
CA ASN A 207 -24.09 1.50 -0.05
C ASN A 207 -23.63 0.13 -0.58
N LYS A 208 -24.03 -0.98 0.05
CA LYS A 208 -23.49 -2.34 -0.24
C LYS A 208 -21.95 -2.29 -0.29
N MET A 209 -21.35 -2.88 -1.33
CA MET A 209 -19.91 -2.82 -1.60
C MET A 209 -19.53 -1.71 -2.60
N THR A 210 -20.47 -0.87 -3.05
CA THR A 210 -20.18 0.14 -4.09
C THR A 210 -19.28 1.26 -3.59
N LYS A 211 -19.30 1.51 -2.28
CA LYS A 211 -18.36 2.41 -1.57
C LYS A 211 -17.33 1.65 -0.72
N GLY A 212 -17.01 0.43 -1.12
CA GLY A 212 -16.09 -0.44 -0.39
C GLY A 212 -16.71 -1.10 0.86
N PRO A 213 -15.91 -1.91 1.57
CA PRO A 213 -16.36 -2.64 2.75
C PRO A 213 -16.57 -1.70 3.94
N CYS A 214 -17.59 -2.00 4.76
CA CYS A 214 -17.80 -1.30 6.03
C CYS A 214 -16.77 -1.73 7.08
N ALA A 215 -16.65 -0.96 8.16
CA ALA A 215 -15.71 -1.23 9.25
C ALA A 215 -15.84 -2.64 9.85
N HIS A 216 -17.04 -3.22 9.94
CA HIS A 216 -17.25 -4.58 10.47
C HIS A 216 -16.67 -5.68 9.56
N ILE A 217 -16.85 -5.54 8.23
CA ILE A 217 -16.29 -6.47 7.24
C ILE A 217 -14.77 -6.42 7.32
N LEU A 218 -14.21 -5.21 7.40
CA LEU A 218 -12.77 -5.00 7.56
C LEU A 218 -12.24 -5.55 8.89
N ALA A 219 -12.93 -5.34 10.00
CA ALA A 219 -12.51 -5.86 11.31
C ALA A 219 -12.42 -7.40 11.29
N THR A 220 -13.37 -8.06 10.63
CA THR A 220 -13.36 -9.51 10.41
C THR A 220 -12.14 -9.96 9.62
N ARG A 221 -11.81 -9.24 8.54
CA ARG A 221 -10.61 -9.50 7.72
C ARG A 221 -9.33 -9.32 8.51
N ILE A 222 -9.18 -8.21 9.24
CA ILE A 222 -7.99 -7.92 10.05
C ILE A 222 -7.81 -8.99 11.15
N THR A 223 -8.91 -9.47 11.73
CA THR A 223 -8.87 -10.53 12.75
C THR A 223 -8.40 -11.86 12.18
N PHE A 224 -8.75 -12.16 10.92
CA PHE A 224 -8.24 -13.34 10.21
C PHE A 224 -6.74 -13.20 9.90
N ASP A 225 -6.26 -12.02 9.47
CA ASP A 225 -4.85 -11.79 9.13
C ASP A 225 -3.90 -11.87 10.35
N LYS A 226 -4.42 -11.69 11.57
CA LYS A 226 -3.66 -11.84 12.82
C LYS A 226 -3.62 -13.26 13.38
N LYS A 227 -4.48 -14.17 12.90
CA LYS A 227 -4.51 -15.57 13.33
C LYS A 227 -3.50 -16.41 12.57
#